data_AF-A2Q1C8-F1
#
_entry.id   AF-A2Q1C8-F1
#
_cell.length_a   1.000
_cell.length_b   1.000
_cell.length_c   1.000
_cell.angle_alpha   90.00
_cell.angle_beta   90.00
_cell.angle_gamma   90.00
#
_symmetry.space_group_name_H-M   'P 1'
#
loop_
_entity.id
_entity.type
_entity.pdbx_description
1 polymer ?
#
loop_
_entity_poly.entity_id
_entity_poly.type
_entity_poly.pdbx_seq_one_letter_code
_entity_poly.pdbx_strand_id
1 'polypeptide(L)'
;MEVKFDMTTRQKTIFGCLQEPHAQDFLLAIPIDGLGRHMSLVEYRTILRYRLMNPLFPIDEVCPVCRKACLDTFGEHVVHCKELPGFKYRHDFVRDVLFDIFRRAGVSVKKEAPVNFLTDPLERRSTLRHADVMVYGWVGGKHACVDLTGVSQLVGLGVRPFTVGKPVLKAASSKVAKHEKTCFHNQHAFIPFAFDTFSFLAP
;
A
#
# COMPACT_ATOMS: atom_id res chain seq x y z
N MET A 1 -12.89 19.93 -35.65
CA MET A 1 -13.36 20.50 -34.38
C MET A 1 -12.48 19.92 -33.29
N GLU A 2 -11.47 20.66 -32.82
CA GLU A 2 -10.64 20.22 -31.68
C GLU A 2 -11.51 20.24 -30.42
N VAL A 3 -11.85 19.05 -29.90
CA VAL A 3 -12.49 18.94 -28.59
C VAL A 3 -11.41 19.20 -27.55
N LYS A 4 -11.42 20.39 -26.95
CA LYS A 4 -10.54 20.73 -25.84
C LYS A 4 -11.02 19.98 -24.59
N PHE A 5 -10.48 18.79 -24.36
CA PHE A 5 -10.72 18.04 -23.13
C PHE A 5 -10.01 18.73 -21.97
N ASP A 6 -10.74 19.53 -21.20
CA ASP A 6 -10.21 20.07 -19.95
C ASP A 6 -10.40 19.05 -18.82
N MET A 7 -9.31 18.42 -18.41
CA MET A 7 -9.29 17.52 -17.27
C MET A 7 -9.11 18.30 -15.97
N THR A 8 -9.94 18.00 -14.98
CA THR A 8 -9.75 18.46 -13.60
C THR A 8 -8.40 18.02 -13.04
N THR A 9 -7.88 18.71 -12.02
CA THR A 9 -6.64 18.31 -11.33
C THR A 9 -6.68 16.86 -10.87
N ARG A 10 -7.82 16.40 -10.34
CA ARG A 10 -8.03 15.02 -9.91
C ARG A 10 -7.89 14.03 -11.07
N GLN A 11 -8.54 14.30 -12.20
CA GLN A 11 -8.45 13.44 -13.39
C GLN A 11 -7.01 13.38 -13.92
N LYS A 12 -6.30 14.52 -13.99
CA LYS A 12 -4.89 14.57 -14.39
C LYS A 12 -4.02 13.71 -13.47
N THR A 13 -4.23 13.81 -12.16
CA THR A 13 -3.52 13.00 -11.16
C THR A 13 -3.77 11.51 -11.33
N ILE A 14 -5.04 11.09 -11.41
CA ILE A 14 -5.37 9.66 -11.54
C ILE A 14 -4.86 9.12 -12.87
N PHE A 15 -5.07 9.85 -13.96
CA PHE A 15 -4.56 9.46 -15.27
C PHE A 15 -3.04 9.24 -15.23
N GLY A 16 -2.28 10.15 -14.59
CA GLY A 16 -0.85 9.95 -14.37
C GLY A 16 -0.53 8.66 -13.62
N CYS A 17 -1.24 8.35 -12.54
CA CYS A 17 -1.06 7.06 -11.82
C CYS A 17 -1.36 5.84 -12.70
N LEU A 18 -2.36 5.92 -13.58
CA LEU A 18 -2.76 4.79 -14.43
C LEU A 18 -1.79 4.53 -15.59
N GLN A 19 -0.91 5.49 -15.90
CA GLN A 19 0.15 5.33 -16.90
C GLN A 19 1.40 4.64 -16.36
N GLU A 20 1.50 4.46 -15.04
CA GLU A 20 2.64 3.77 -14.44
C GLU A 20 2.69 2.30 -14.85
N PRO A 21 3.90 1.72 -14.94
CA PRO A 21 4.05 0.28 -15.10
C PRO A 21 3.26 -0.47 -14.04
N HIS A 22 2.64 -1.57 -14.43
CA HIS A 22 1.86 -2.46 -13.55
C HIS A 22 0.56 -1.89 -12.97
N ALA A 23 0.20 -0.62 -13.26
CA ALA A 23 -1.02 -0.01 -12.75
C ALA A 23 -2.30 -0.80 -13.14
N GLN A 24 -2.27 -1.47 -14.29
CA GLN A 24 -3.41 -2.18 -14.88
C GLN A 24 -3.21 -3.69 -14.95
N ASP A 25 -2.16 -4.26 -14.36
CA ASP A 25 -1.82 -5.68 -14.53
C ASP A 25 -2.91 -6.62 -14.00
N PHE A 26 -3.73 -6.15 -13.06
CA PHE A 26 -4.88 -6.91 -12.58
C PHE A 26 -5.92 -7.22 -13.69
N LEU A 27 -5.95 -6.44 -14.78
CA LEU A 27 -6.79 -6.71 -15.96
C LEU A 27 -6.25 -7.86 -16.82
N LEU A 28 -4.95 -8.16 -16.70
CA LEU A 28 -4.27 -9.22 -17.44
C LEU A 28 -4.21 -10.53 -16.63
N ALA A 29 -4.55 -10.49 -15.34
CA ALA A 29 -4.52 -11.65 -14.47
C ALA A 29 -5.70 -12.60 -14.77
N ILE A 30 -5.39 -13.87 -15.03
CA ILE A 30 -6.40 -14.92 -15.18
C ILE A 30 -6.92 -15.29 -13.78
N PRO A 31 -8.24 -15.21 -13.51
CA PRO A 31 -8.80 -15.62 -12.24
C PRO A 31 -8.67 -17.13 -12.04
N ILE A 32 -8.26 -17.55 -10.83
CA ILE A 32 -8.11 -18.96 -10.45
C ILE A 32 -8.94 -19.22 -9.20
N ASP A 33 -10.20 -19.58 -9.41
CA ASP A 33 -11.18 -19.78 -8.32
C ASP A 33 -10.75 -20.87 -7.33
N GLY A 34 -10.17 -21.97 -7.83
CA GLY A 34 -9.70 -23.08 -6.99
C GLY A 34 -8.58 -22.71 -6.01
N LEU A 35 -7.92 -21.56 -6.20
CA LEU A 35 -6.90 -21.03 -5.29
C LEU A 35 -7.36 -19.77 -4.54
N GLY A 36 -8.64 -19.39 -4.68
CA GLY A 36 -9.15 -18.12 -4.15
C GLY A 36 -8.49 -16.88 -4.77
N ARG A 37 -7.89 -17.02 -5.96
CA ARG A 37 -7.18 -15.93 -6.67
C ARG A 37 -8.08 -15.32 -7.73
N HIS A 38 -9.17 -14.70 -7.29
CA HIS A 38 -10.11 -14.00 -8.14
C HIS A 38 -10.55 -12.70 -7.48
N MET A 39 -11.09 -11.78 -8.27
CA MET A 39 -11.88 -10.68 -7.76
C MET A 39 -13.36 -11.02 -7.95
N SER A 40 -14.18 -10.74 -6.95
CA SER A 40 -15.63 -10.78 -7.12
C SER A 40 -16.09 -9.76 -8.17
N LEU A 41 -17.29 -9.97 -8.72
CA LEU A 41 -17.90 -9.01 -9.66
C LEU A 41 -18.02 -7.60 -9.07
N VAL A 42 -18.25 -7.50 -7.75
CA VAL A 42 -18.37 -6.24 -7.04
C VAL A 42 -17.01 -5.56 -6.95
N GLU A 43 -15.95 -6.28 -6.55
CA GLU A 43 -14.59 -5.74 -6.48
C GLU A 43 -14.10 -5.27 -7.85
N TYR A 44 -14.26 -6.09 -8.89
CA TYR A 44 -13.86 -5.77 -10.25
C TYR A 44 -14.56 -4.52 -10.79
N ARG A 45 -15.89 -4.42 -10.63
CA ARG A 45 -16.64 -3.23 -11.05
C ARG A 45 -16.25 -1.99 -10.25
N THR A 46 -15.99 -2.17 -8.94
CA THR A 46 -15.64 -1.06 -8.04
C THR A 46 -14.27 -0.50 -8.39
N ILE A 47 -13.24 -1.35 -8.59
CA ILE A 47 -11.90 -0.87 -8.93
C ILE A 47 -11.87 -0.22 -10.31
N LEU A 48 -12.64 -0.74 -11.28
CA LEU A 48 -12.78 -0.10 -12.59
C LEU A 48 -13.44 1.28 -12.48
N ARG A 49 -14.53 1.40 -11.73
CA ARG A 49 -15.19 2.69 -11.52
C ARG A 49 -14.27 3.70 -10.81
N TYR A 50 -13.56 3.25 -9.78
CA TYR A 50 -12.57 4.07 -9.07
C TYR A 50 -11.47 4.59 -10.01
N ARG A 51 -10.86 3.70 -10.81
CA ARG A 51 -9.79 4.07 -11.75
C ARG A 51 -10.30 4.95 -12.90
N LEU A 52 -11.51 4.70 -13.41
CA LEU A 52 -12.12 5.49 -14.48
C LEU A 52 -12.78 6.78 -14.00
N MET A 53 -12.70 7.10 -12.71
CA MET A 53 -13.36 8.28 -12.15
C MET A 53 -14.88 8.30 -12.36
N ASN A 54 -15.51 7.12 -12.35
CA ASN A 54 -16.95 6.99 -12.33
C ASN A 54 -17.47 7.13 -10.89
N PRO A 55 -18.56 7.89 -10.66
CA PRO A 55 -19.20 7.99 -9.34
C PRO A 55 -19.45 6.63 -8.68
N LEU A 56 -18.94 6.47 -7.46
CA LEU A 56 -19.14 5.32 -6.58
C LEU A 56 -20.24 5.58 -5.54
N PHE A 57 -20.32 6.80 -5.03
CA PHE A 57 -21.24 7.19 -3.96
C PHE A 57 -22.09 8.41 -4.36
N PRO A 58 -23.33 8.52 -3.87
CA PRO A 58 -24.09 9.76 -3.91
C PRO A 58 -23.32 10.92 -3.26
N ILE A 59 -23.65 12.14 -3.69
CA ILE A 59 -23.12 13.36 -3.07
C ILE A 59 -23.62 13.45 -1.63
N ASP A 60 -22.75 13.89 -0.72
CA ASP A 60 -23.05 14.15 0.71
C ASP A 60 -23.49 12.94 1.56
N GLU A 61 -23.25 11.70 1.09
CA GLU A 61 -23.47 10.52 1.93
C GLU A 61 -22.45 10.49 3.08
N VAL A 62 -22.91 10.37 4.32
CA VAL A 62 -22.03 10.27 5.49
C VAL A 62 -21.40 8.88 5.52
N CYS A 63 -20.08 8.81 5.71
CA CYS A 63 -19.38 7.53 5.81
C CYS A 63 -19.99 6.66 6.92
N PRO A 64 -20.51 5.45 6.61
CA PRO A 64 -21.19 4.62 7.60
C PRO A 64 -20.24 4.07 8.68
N VAL A 65 -18.93 4.08 8.39
CA VAL A 65 -17.88 3.53 9.25
C VAL A 65 -17.43 4.57 10.27
N CYS A 66 -16.95 5.74 9.82
CA CYS A 66 -16.44 6.74 10.74
C CYS A 66 -17.53 7.69 11.26
N ARG A 67 -18.62 7.87 10.50
CA ARG A 67 -19.69 8.86 10.74
C ARG A 67 -19.22 10.31 10.93
N LYS A 68 -17.99 10.62 10.50
CA LYS A 68 -17.30 11.91 10.72
C LYS A 68 -17.09 12.71 9.44
N ALA A 69 -17.14 12.05 8.28
CA ALA A 69 -16.83 12.66 6.99
C ALA A 69 -17.85 12.19 5.95
N CYS A 70 -18.13 13.06 4.97
CA CYS A 70 -18.87 12.67 3.78
C CYS A 70 -17.97 11.80 2.88
N LEU A 71 -18.57 10.77 2.29
CA LEU A 71 -17.99 10.04 1.19
C LEU A 71 -17.88 11.00 0.01
N ASP A 72 -16.68 11.15 -0.54
CA ASP A 72 -16.57 11.80 -1.84
C ASP A 72 -17.19 10.87 -2.89
N THR A 73 -17.80 11.48 -3.90
CA THR A 73 -18.47 10.78 -5.00
C THR A 73 -17.56 9.74 -5.69
N PHE A 74 -16.23 9.89 -5.61
CA PHE A 74 -15.26 9.01 -6.28
C PHE A 74 -14.60 7.99 -5.35
N GLY A 75 -14.96 7.95 -4.06
CA GLY A 75 -14.51 6.93 -3.10
C GLY A 75 -13.12 7.10 -2.49
N GLU A 76 -12.48 8.25 -2.65
CA GLU A 76 -11.23 8.61 -1.98
C GLU A 76 -11.31 8.42 -0.45
N HIS A 77 -12.39 8.84 0.21
CA HIS A 77 -12.56 8.67 1.65
C HIS A 77 -12.55 7.19 2.06
N VAL A 78 -13.19 6.30 1.30
CA VAL A 78 -13.24 4.86 1.63
C VAL A 78 -11.86 4.22 1.56
N VAL A 79 -11.02 4.70 0.66
CA VAL A 79 -9.62 4.29 0.57
C VAL A 79 -8.84 4.72 1.82
N HIS A 80 -9.21 5.83 2.47
CA HIS A 80 -8.44 6.46 3.55
C HIS A 80 -9.12 6.52 4.92
N CYS A 81 -10.29 5.92 5.08
CA CYS A 81 -11.05 6.05 6.30
C CYS A 81 -10.28 5.41 7.46
N LYS A 82 -9.84 6.22 8.43
CA LYS A 82 -9.01 5.77 9.56
C LYS A 82 -9.71 4.77 10.48
N GLU A 83 -11.04 4.88 10.55
CA GLU A 83 -11.89 3.99 11.36
C GLU A 83 -12.22 2.70 10.61
N LEU A 84 -11.88 2.60 9.31
CA LEU A 84 -12.05 1.39 8.53
C LEU A 84 -10.95 0.40 8.91
N PRO A 85 -11.28 -0.83 9.34
CA PRO A 85 -10.30 -1.90 9.53
C PRO A 85 -9.51 -2.23 8.25
N GLY A 86 -10.01 -1.75 7.10
CA GLY A 86 -9.46 -1.98 5.77
C GLY A 86 -7.99 -1.59 5.60
N PHE A 87 -7.46 -0.62 6.34
CA PHE A 87 -6.02 -0.32 6.26
C PHE A 87 -5.16 -1.50 6.75
N LYS A 88 -5.48 -2.03 7.93
CA LYS A 88 -4.79 -3.20 8.48
C LYS A 88 -4.99 -4.41 7.59
N TYR A 89 -6.22 -4.63 7.12
CA TYR A 89 -6.52 -5.74 6.21
C TYR A 89 -5.69 -5.69 4.91
N ARG A 90 -5.64 -4.53 4.23
CA ARG A 90 -4.87 -4.37 2.98
C ARG A 90 -3.37 -4.57 3.22
N HIS A 91 -2.86 -4.02 4.31
CA HIS A 91 -1.48 -4.23 4.73
C HIS A 91 -1.16 -5.72 4.94
N ASP A 92 -1.97 -6.40 5.74
CA ASP A 92 -1.78 -7.81 6.09
C ASP A 92 -1.95 -8.71 4.85
N PHE A 93 -2.84 -8.34 3.93
CA PHE A 93 -3.01 -9.04 2.65
C PHE A 93 -1.75 -8.93 1.77
N VAL A 94 -1.19 -7.73 1.58
CA VAL A 94 0.04 -7.54 0.79
C VAL A 94 1.23 -8.24 1.45
N ARG A 95 1.33 -8.18 2.79
CA ARG A 95 2.34 -8.94 3.56
C ARG A 95 2.22 -10.44 3.30
N ASP A 96 1.01 -10.98 3.34
CA ASP A 96 0.76 -12.40 3.15
C ASP A 96 1.07 -12.85 1.72
N VAL A 97 0.77 -12.01 0.71
CA VAL A 97 1.18 -12.24 -0.68
C VAL A 97 2.70 -12.24 -0.82
N LEU A 98 3.40 -11.25 -0.25
CA LEU A 98 4.85 -11.17 -0.29
C LEU A 98 5.50 -12.40 0.39
N PHE A 99 4.94 -12.83 1.53
CA PHE A 99 5.36 -14.04 2.21
C PHE A 99 5.15 -15.31 1.39
N ASP A 100 4.00 -15.46 0.71
CA ASP A 100 3.74 -16.60 -0.19
C ASP A 100 4.72 -16.61 -1.37
N ILE A 101 5.05 -15.46 -1.95
CA ILE A 101 6.07 -15.33 -3.01
C ILE A 101 7.42 -15.84 -2.52
N PHE A 102 7.89 -15.38 -1.35
CA PHE A 102 9.16 -15.85 -0.80
C PHE A 102 9.17 -17.37 -0.55
N ARG A 103 8.10 -17.90 0.05
CA ARG A 103 7.99 -19.34 0.31
C ARG A 103 8.03 -20.17 -0.97
N ARG A 104 7.33 -19.72 -2.02
CA ARG A 104 7.32 -20.39 -3.33
C ARG A 104 8.67 -20.31 -4.03
N ALA A 105 9.43 -19.25 -3.79
CA ALA A 105 10.82 -19.13 -4.25
C ALA A 105 11.82 -19.96 -3.43
N GLY A 106 11.37 -20.75 -2.44
CA GLY A 106 12.24 -21.56 -1.58
C GLY A 106 13.01 -20.74 -0.53
N VAL A 107 12.63 -19.47 -0.32
CA VAL A 107 13.29 -18.59 0.65
C VAL A 107 12.72 -18.85 2.05
N SER A 108 13.60 -18.99 3.04
CA SER A 108 13.19 -19.13 4.43
C SER A 108 12.70 -17.79 4.98
N VAL A 109 11.43 -17.76 5.40
CA VAL A 109 10.76 -16.53 5.85
C VAL A 109 9.84 -16.76 7.04
N LYS A 110 9.63 -15.71 7.86
CA LYS A 110 8.69 -15.70 8.98
C LYS A 110 7.85 -14.42 8.98
N LYS A 111 6.53 -14.56 9.09
CA LYS A 111 5.61 -13.42 9.26
C LYS A 111 5.65 -12.91 10.70
N GLU A 112 5.51 -11.59 10.87
CA GLU A 112 5.40 -10.94 12.19
C GLU A 112 6.47 -11.46 13.16
N ALA A 113 7.72 -11.54 12.69
CA ALA A 113 8.80 -12.04 13.54
C ALA A 113 9.14 -10.99 14.60
N PRO A 114 9.25 -11.34 15.90
CA PRO A 114 9.63 -10.39 16.93
C PRO A 114 11.07 -9.93 16.71
N VAL A 115 11.28 -8.61 16.75
CA VAL A 115 12.56 -7.96 16.54
C VAL A 115 12.86 -7.04 17.73
N ASN A 116 13.51 -7.62 18.73
CA ASN A 116 13.68 -6.98 20.04
C ASN A 116 14.42 -5.65 19.99
N PHE A 117 15.32 -5.49 19.02
CA PHE A 117 16.15 -4.30 18.86
C PHE A 117 15.47 -3.12 18.16
N LEU A 118 14.28 -3.30 17.57
CA LEU A 118 13.52 -2.20 16.95
C LEU A 118 12.67 -1.40 17.96
N THR A 119 12.63 -1.83 19.21
CA THR A 119 11.96 -1.14 20.32
C THR A 119 12.76 0.11 20.70
N ASP A 120 12.14 1.28 20.65
CA ASP A 120 12.77 2.50 21.17
C ASP A 120 12.85 2.40 22.71
N PRO A 121 14.05 2.50 23.32
CA PRO A 121 14.20 2.49 24.78
C PRO A 121 13.33 3.54 25.50
N LEU A 122 13.01 4.66 24.83
CA LEU A 122 12.19 5.74 25.37
C LEU A 122 10.68 5.49 25.21
N GLU A 123 10.24 4.62 24.29
CA GLU A 123 8.82 4.44 24.00
C GLU A 123 8.06 3.65 25.08
N ARG A 124 8.72 3.07 26.10
CA ARG A 124 8.11 2.28 27.20
C ARG A 124 7.04 1.25 26.77
N ARG A 125 6.92 0.91 25.49
CA ARG A 125 5.99 -0.12 25.02
C ARG A 125 6.58 -1.47 25.39
N SER A 126 5.83 -2.22 26.20
CA SER A 126 6.16 -3.58 26.65
C SER A 126 6.10 -4.63 25.53
N THR A 127 5.67 -4.25 24.33
CA THR A 127 5.50 -5.16 23.18
C THR A 127 6.69 -5.02 22.22
N LEU A 128 7.36 -6.13 21.95
CA LEU A 128 8.42 -6.23 20.93
C LEU A 128 7.91 -5.69 19.59
N ARG A 129 8.71 -4.88 18.90
CA ARG A 129 8.38 -4.50 17.51
C ARG A 129 8.59 -5.72 16.63
N HIS A 130 7.63 -6.00 15.76
CA HIS A 130 7.70 -7.10 14.81
C HIS A 130 8.12 -6.57 13.44
N ALA A 131 8.90 -7.35 12.70
CA ALA A 131 9.04 -7.14 11.26
C ALA A 131 7.83 -7.80 10.58
N ASP A 132 7.25 -7.13 9.59
CA ASP A 132 6.08 -7.68 8.87
C ASP A 132 6.45 -8.99 8.19
N VAL A 133 7.62 -9.03 7.53
CA VAL A 133 8.25 -10.26 7.04
C VAL A 133 9.74 -10.26 7.40
N MET A 134 10.19 -11.30 8.08
CA MET A 134 11.62 -11.59 8.28
C MET A 134 12.08 -12.58 7.21
N VAL A 135 13.14 -12.24 6.50
CA VAL A 135 13.77 -13.07 5.47
C VAL A 135 15.12 -13.56 5.97
N TYR A 136 15.31 -14.87 6.05
CA TYR A 136 16.56 -15.46 6.54
C TYR A 136 17.56 -15.66 5.39
N GLY A 137 18.85 -15.46 5.67
CA GLY A 137 19.93 -15.68 4.71
C GLY A 137 19.81 -14.84 3.43
N TRP A 138 19.49 -13.54 3.56
CA TRP A 138 19.43 -12.60 2.45
C TRP A 138 20.86 -12.21 1.97
N VAL A 139 21.06 -10.97 1.52
CA VAL A 139 22.35 -10.49 1.01
C VAL A 139 23.46 -10.60 2.06
N GLY A 140 24.56 -11.25 1.67
CA GLY A 140 25.73 -11.46 2.53
C GLY A 140 25.47 -12.36 3.74
N GLY A 141 24.43 -13.21 3.68
CA GLY A 141 24.02 -14.10 4.78
C GLY A 141 23.24 -13.43 5.90
N LYS A 142 23.07 -12.09 5.86
CA LYS A 142 22.31 -11.34 6.85
C LYS A 142 20.82 -11.61 6.73
N HIS A 143 20.09 -11.57 7.83
CA HIS A 143 18.63 -11.61 7.81
C HIS A 143 18.09 -10.24 7.40
N ALA A 144 16.96 -10.18 6.69
CA ALA A 144 16.33 -8.92 6.30
C ALA A 144 14.99 -8.72 7.01
N CYS A 145 14.84 -7.56 7.65
CA CYS A 145 13.57 -7.07 8.15
C CYS A 145 12.86 -6.32 7.03
N VAL A 146 11.80 -6.91 6.48
CA VAL A 146 10.91 -6.25 5.52
C VAL A 146 9.76 -5.62 6.30
N ASP A 147 9.56 -4.33 6.07
CA ASP A 147 8.51 -3.55 6.70
C ASP A 147 7.64 -2.90 5.63
N LEU A 148 6.33 -3.14 5.70
CA LEU A 148 5.36 -2.75 4.70
C LEU A 148 4.70 -1.41 5.05
N THR A 149 4.42 -0.61 4.04
CA THR A 149 3.61 0.60 4.20
C THR A 149 2.72 0.86 3.00
N GLY A 150 1.41 0.84 3.24
CA GLY A 150 0.43 1.30 2.26
C GLY A 150 0.20 2.80 2.42
N VAL A 151 0.36 3.54 1.32
CA VAL A 151 -0.02 4.96 1.23
C VAL A 151 -1.05 5.15 0.14
N SER A 152 -1.50 6.38 -0.04
CA SER A 152 -2.30 6.73 -1.19
C SER A 152 -1.77 7.98 -1.85
N GLN A 153 -1.85 7.98 -3.17
CA GLN A 153 -1.37 9.04 -4.04
C GLN A 153 -2.19 10.32 -3.92
N LEU A 154 -3.44 10.21 -3.48
CA LEU A 154 -4.37 11.34 -3.45
C LEU A 154 -4.30 12.13 -2.13
N VAL A 155 -3.51 11.67 -1.16
CA VAL A 155 -3.33 12.38 0.12
C VAL A 155 -2.79 13.79 -0.13
N GLY A 156 -3.60 14.80 0.22
CA GLY A 156 -3.24 16.21 0.06
C GLY A 156 -3.35 16.73 -1.37
N LEU A 157 -4.16 16.08 -2.22
CA LEU A 157 -4.53 16.59 -3.54
C LEU A 157 -5.03 18.03 -3.44
N GLY A 158 -4.50 18.91 -4.30
CA GLY A 158 -4.83 20.34 -4.30
C GLY A 158 -4.01 21.21 -3.32
N VAL A 159 -3.26 20.61 -2.40
CA VAL A 159 -2.38 21.34 -1.46
C VAL A 159 -0.95 21.47 -1.99
N ARG A 160 -0.49 20.50 -2.79
CA ARG A 160 0.89 20.46 -3.33
C ARG A 160 0.88 19.99 -4.79
N PRO A 161 1.92 20.33 -5.59
CA PRO A 161 2.10 19.74 -6.90
C PRO A 161 2.12 18.22 -6.81
N PHE A 162 1.29 17.58 -7.62
CA PHE A 162 1.20 16.14 -7.71
C PHE A 162 2.39 15.59 -8.52
N THR A 163 2.97 14.50 -8.05
CA THR A 163 3.99 13.72 -8.76
C THR A 163 3.71 12.26 -8.45
N VAL A 164 3.53 11.46 -9.49
CA VAL A 164 3.25 10.02 -9.33
C VAL A 164 4.37 9.36 -8.52
N GLY A 165 4.02 8.43 -7.65
CA GLY A 165 4.99 7.69 -6.82
C GLY A 165 5.59 8.48 -5.64
N LYS A 166 5.52 9.82 -5.63
CA LYS A 166 6.20 10.64 -4.61
C LYS A 166 5.80 10.33 -3.16
N PRO A 167 4.51 10.14 -2.81
CA PRO A 167 4.12 9.72 -1.46
C PRO A 167 4.68 8.35 -1.08
N VAL A 168 4.73 7.40 -2.02
CA VAL A 168 5.26 6.04 -1.81
C VAL A 168 6.76 6.10 -1.53
N LEU A 169 7.51 6.78 -2.40
CA LEU A 169 8.96 6.96 -2.24
C LEU A 169 9.29 7.66 -0.92
N LYS A 170 8.53 8.71 -0.57
CA LYS A 170 8.71 9.41 0.72
C LYS A 170 8.46 8.49 1.91
N ALA A 171 7.42 7.64 1.84
CA ALA A 171 7.11 6.69 2.91
C ALA A 171 8.23 5.65 3.07
N ALA A 172 8.73 5.10 1.96
CA ALA A 172 9.88 4.20 1.95
C ALA A 172 11.12 4.86 2.59
N SER A 173 11.51 6.06 2.15
CA SER A 173 12.66 6.78 2.72
C SER A 173 12.49 7.10 4.20
N SER A 174 11.26 7.42 4.63
CA SER A 174 10.97 7.69 6.05
C SER A 174 11.13 6.43 6.91
N LYS A 175 10.77 5.25 6.38
CA LYS A 175 10.99 3.97 7.05
C LYS A 175 12.47 3.63 7.15
N VAL A 176 13.24 3.82 6.08
CA VAL A 176 14.71 3.65 6.06
C VAL A 176 15.36 4.52 7.14
N ALA A 177 15.08 5.83 7.13
CA ALA A 177 15.63 6.76 8.09
C ALA A 177 15.33 6.37 9.55
N LYS A 178 14.17 5.73 9.79
CA LYS A 178 13.75 5.31 11.13
C LYS A 178 14.37 3.99 11.59
N HIS A 179 14.63 3.04 10.69
CA HIS A 179 14.89 1.65 11.07
C HIS A 179 16.23 1.08 10.57
N GLU A 180 16.80 1.60 9.48
CA GLU A 180 17.98 1.01 8.83
C GLU A 180 19.20 0.94 9.75
N LYS A 181 19.54 2.05 10.42
CA LYS A 181 20.69 2.11 11.34
C LYS A 181 20.58 1.06 12.45
N THR A 182 19.39 0.90 13.01
CA THR A 182 19.14 -0.06 14.08
C THR A 182 19.23 -1.50 13.57
N CYS A 183 18.67 -1.81 12.40
CA CYS A 183 18.85 -3.12 11.76
C CYS A 183 20.32 -3.43 11.49
N PHE A 184 21.05 -2.47 10.91
CA PHE A 184 22.46 -2.62 10.57
C PHE A 184 23.32 -2.95 11.79
N HIS A 185 23.16 -2.20 12.88
CA HIS A 185 23.88 -2.47 14.14
C HIS A 185 23.60 -3.86 14.72
N ASN A 186 22.44 -4.45 14.41
CA ASN A 186 22.05 -5.78 14.85
C ASN A 186 22.27 -6.86 13.78
N GLN A 187 23.12 -6.61 12.77
CA GLN A 187 23.43 -7.56 11.69
C GLN A 187 22.24 -7.96 10.81
N HIS A 188 21.23 -7.09 10.70
CA HIS A 188 20.10 -7.27 9.80
C HIS A 188 20.15 -6.23 8.66
N ALA A 189 19.69 -6.63 7.47
CA ALA A 189 19.31 -5.70 6.42
C ALA A 189 17.91 -5.13 6.72
N PHE A 190 17.63 -3.92 6.26
CA PHE A 190 16.30 -3.33 6.31
C PHE A 190 15.79 -3.13 4.88
N ILE A 191 14.56 -3.53 4.62
CA ILE A 191 13.91 -3.41 3.30
C ILE A 191 12.58 -2.69 3.50
N PRO A 192 12.44 -1.42 3.05
CA PRO A 192 11.15 -0.75 3.03
C PRO A 192 10.31 -1.29 1.86
N PHE A 193 9.11 -1.78 2.10
CA PHE A 193 8.19 -2.15 1.03
C PHE A 193 6.99 -1.21 1.03
N ALA A 194 7.06 -0.15 0.24
CA ALA A 194 5.99 0.84 0.14
C ALA A 194 5.13 0.63 -1.10
N PHE A 195 3.81 0.80 -0.98
CA PHE A 195 2.87 0.65 -2.09
C PHE A 195 1.72 1.63 -2.00
N ASP A 196 1.02 1.85 -3.12
CA ASP A 196 -0.20 2.63 -3.16
C ASP A 196 -1.43 1.88 -3.70
N THR A 197 -2.53 2.61 -3.84
CA THR A 197 -3.82 2.13 -4.32
C THR A 197 -3.93 2.01 -5.84
N PHE A 198 -2.96 2.53 -6.57
CA PHE A 198 -2.89 2.51 -8.04
C PHE A 198 -1.83 1.52 -8.56
N SER A 199 -1.24 0.72 -7.67
CA SER A 199 -0.23 -0.31 -7.93
C SER A 199 1.20 0.21 -8.11
N PHE A 200 1.52 1.43 -7.70
CA PHE A 200 2.90 1.88 -7.59
C PHE A 200 3.57 1.16 -6.42
N LEU A 201 4.78 0.65 -6.64
CA LEU A 201 5.58 -0.08 -5.65
C LEU A 201 6.97 0.54 -5.53
N ALA A 202 7.48 0.64 -4.30
CA ALA A 202 8.87 0.96 -4.00
C ALA A 202 9.40 -0.08 -3.00
N PRO A 203 10.04 -1.16 -3.48
CA PRO A 203 10.67 -2.19 -2.67
C PRO A 203 12.09 -1.82 -2.18
#